data_AF-A0A7K0R574-F1
#
_entry.id   AF-A0A7K0R574-F1
#
_cell.length_a   1.000
_cell.length_b   1.000
_cell.length_c   1.000
_cell.angle_alpha   90.00
_cell.angle_beta   90.00
_cell.angle_gamma   90.00
#
_symmetry.space_group_name_H-M   'P 1'
#
loop_
_entity.id
_entity.type
_entity.pdbx_description
1 polymer ?
#
loop_
_entity_poly.entity_id
_entity_poly.type
_entity_poly.pdbx_seq_one_letter_code
_entity_poly.pdbx_strand_id
1 'polypeptide(L)'
;MKRGLPLSIGAVVLVCLTGALGGCSSNSSEPSSAPSIEVSSDLEVAQPEATVSSGAATYVVAQDVQDTYYKAICIGPGTKLGMGGTFDDATKTCTDPSGTKTTQAQGLAALLSSTPDEMRSSTQFMVVQVGKPVTGCPTADEYNTVADLTITNECVENAMKAMSVFMTSK
;
A
#
# COMPACT_ATOMS: atom_id res chain seq x y z
N MET A 1 5.49 54.72 22.57
CA MET A 1 6.82 54.70 21.92
C MET A 1 7.34 53.26 21.94
N LYS A 2 7.84 52.77 20.78
CA LYS A 2 8.94 51.77 20.51
C LYS A 2 9.30 50.77 21.62
N ARG A 3 9.64 49.48 21.45
CA ARG A 3 10.02 48.47 20.41
C ARG A 3 10.15 47.13 21.21
N GLY A 4 10.17 45.89 20.74
CA GLY A 4 10.28 45.23 19.44
C GLY A 4 10.27 43.69 19.64
N LEU A 5 10.04 42.95 18.54
CA LEU A 5 10.16 41.48 18.38
C LEU A 5 11.66 41.03 18.25
N PRO A 6 12.03 39.81 17.78
CA PRO A 6 11.88 38.43 18.31
C PRO A 6 13.22 37.61 18.24
N LEU A 7 13.28 36.39 18.78
CA LEU A 7 14.30 35.34 18.45
C LEU A 7 13.60 33.96 18.60
N SER A 8 13.47 33.04 17.64
CA SER A 8 14.32 32.48 16.56
C SER A 8 15.42 31.52 17.04
N ILE A 9 15.09 30.21 17.15
CA ILE A 9 15.99 29.03 17.20
C ILE A 9 15.13 27.84 16.71
N GLY A 10 15.51 26.95 15.78
CA GLY A 10 16.67 26.80 14.91
C GLY A 10 16.32 25.68 13.90
N ALA A 11 16.50 25.96 12.61
CA ALA A 11 16.36 24.98 11.54
C ALA A 11 17.70 24.27 11.33
N VAL A 12 17.71 22.95 11.46
CA VAL A 12 18.87 22.12 11.15
C VAL A 12 18.98 21.99 9.63
N VAL A 13 20.05 22.58 9.11
CA VAL A 13 20.53 22.44 7.73
C VAL A 13 21.19 21.07 7.59
N LEU A 14 20.70 20.23 6.68
CA LEU A 14 21.49 19.14 6.11
C LEU A 14 21.65 19.35 4.61
N VAL A 15 22.92 19.33 4.23
CA VAL A 15 23.54 19.74 2.98
C VAL A 15 23.48 18.59 1.96
N CYS A 16 23.06 18.87 0.72
CA CYS A 16 23.50 18.10 -0.44
C CYS A 16 24.36 19.00 -1.33
N LEU A 17 25.67 18.78 -1.28
CA LEU A 17 26.66 19.40 -2.13
C LEU A 17 26.64 18.74 -3.52
N THR A 18 26.66 19.59 -4.53
CA THR A 18 26.86 19.32 -5.96
C THR A 18 28.25 18.74 -6.26
N GLY A 19 28.33 17.79 -7.19
CA GLY A 19 29.53 17.43 -7.93
C GLY A 19 29.25 17.53 -9.43
N ALA A 20 30.08 18.30 -10.14
CA ALA A 20 29.95 18.65 -11.55
C ALA A 20 31.19 18.20 -12.35
N LEU A 21 31.01 18.16 -13.68
CA LEU A 21 31.99 18.39 -14.78
C LEU A 21 32.61 17.20 -15.54
N GLY A 22 32.45 17.29 -16.87
CA GLY A 22 33.35 16.78 -17.93
C GLY A 22 32.79 15.58 -18.72
N GLY A 23 32.70 15.54 -20.06
CA GLY A 23 33.16 16.39 -21.15
C GLY A 23 32.80 15.69 -22.50
N CYS A 24 32.74 16.45 -23.60
CA CYS A 24 32.42 15.97 -24.95
C CYS A 24 33.66 15.54 -25.76
N SER A 25 33.42 14.76 -26.83
CA SER A 25 34.21 14.58 -28.07
C SER A 25 35.38 13.56 -28.03
N SER A 26 35.60 12.62 -28.97
CA SER A 26 35.06 12.35 -30.32
C SER A 26 35.39 10.90 -30.78
N ASN A 27 34.69 10.47 -31.85
CA ASN A 27 35.19 9.75 -33.04
C ASN A 27 34.84 8.26 -33.27
N SER A 28 33.80 8.08 -34.10
CA SER A 28 33.71 7.26 -35.34
C SER A 28 34.19 5.80 -35.39
N SER A 29 33.24 4.89 -35.70
CA SER A 29 33.21 4.09 -36.94
C SER A 29 31.96 3.18 -37.01
N GLU A 30 31.13 3.36 -38.04
CA GLU A 30 30.26 2.33 -38.65
C GLU A 30 31.10 1.46 -39.63
N PRO A 31 30.57 0.42 -40.31
CA PRO A 31 29.33 -0.37 -40.13
C PRO A 31 29.59 -1.91 -40.12
N SER A 32 28.57 -2.73 -39.89
CA SER A 32 28.14 -3.81 -40.82
C SER A 32 27.45 -5.00 -40.16
N SER A 33 26.31 -5.34 -40.78
CA SER A 33 25.76 -6.69 -41.01
C SER A 33 24.98 -7.40 -39.90
N ALA A 34 23.65 -7.34 -40.04
CA ALA A 34 22.81 -8.53 -39.88
C ALA A 34 23.15 -9.55 -40.99
N PRO A 35 22.92 -10.86 -40.76
CA PRO A 35 21.65 -11.40 -41.25
C PRO A 35 20.96 -12.38 -40.29
N SER A 36 19.69 -12.58 -40.61
CA SER A 36 18.64 -13.35 -39.96
C SER A 36 18.95 -14.83 -39.76
N ILE A 37 18.50 -15.36 -38.62
CA ILE A 37 18.21 -16.79 -38.45
C ILE A 37 16.72 -16.87 -38.11
N GLU A 38 15.93 -17.27 -39.10
CA GLU A 38 14.64 -17.91 -38.86
C GLU A 38 14.90 -19.39 -38.54
N VAL A 39 14.25 -19.93 -37.49
CA VAL A 39 13.45 -21.18 -37.56
C VAL A 39 13.00 -21.65 -36.17
N SER A 40 11.68 -21.83 -36.10
CA SER A 40 10.86 -22.73 -35.26
C SER A 40 10.87 -22.57 -33.75
N SER A 41 9.86 -21.83 -33.27
CA SER A 41 9.21 -22.08 -31.99
C SER A 41 7.98 -22.96 -32.25
N ASP A 42 8.13 -24.27 -32.09
CA ASP A 42 7.01 -25.20 -31.90
C ASP A 42 7.19 -25.82 -30.52
N LEU A 43 6.64 -25.13 -29.51
CA LEU A 43 6.27 -25.74 -28.25
C LEU A 43 5.11 -24.95 -27.66
N GLU A 44 3.92 -25.36 -28.07
CA GLU A 44 2.65 -25.00 -27.48
C GLU A 44 2.61 -25.56 -26.05
N VAL A 45 3.16 -24.81 -25.09
CA VAL A 45 2.78 -24.93 -23.68
C VAL A 45 1.71 -23.88 -23.47
N ALA A 46 0.48 -24.34 -23.28
CA ALA A 46 -0.66 -23.52 -22.89
C ALA A 46 -0.30 -22.71 -21.63
N GLN A 47 0.16 -21.47 -21.83
CA GLN A 47 0.19 -20.46 -20.80
C GLN A 47 -1.27 -20.07 -20.54
N PRO A 48 -1.73 -20.06 -19.28
CA PRO A 48 -3.00 -19.42 -18.96
C PRO A 48 -2.88 -17.96 -19.41
N GLU A 49 -3.84 -17.53 -20.23
CA GLU A 49 -3.93 -16.18 -20.74
C GLU A 49 -3.87 -15.20 -19.57
N ALA A 50 -2.72 -14.53 -19.44
CA ALA A 50 -2.56 -13.38 -18.57
C ALA A 50 -3.48 -12.29 -19.11
N THR A 51 -4.70 -12.25 -18.58
CA THR A 51 -5.63 -11.15 -18.83
C THR A 51 -5.04 -9.93 -18.14
N VAL A 52 -4.33 -9.11 -18.90
CA VAL A 52 -3.93 -7.76 -18.50
C VAL A 52 -5.21 -6.95 -18.31
N SER A 53 -5.71 -6.93 -17.08
CA SER A 53 -6.75 -6.01 -16.68
C SER A 53 -6.10 -4.79 -16.06
N SER A 54 -5.62 -3.87 -16.90
CA SER A 54 -5.33 -2.49 -16.49
C SER A 54 -6.62 -1.67 -16.39
N GLY A 55 -7.63 -2.22 -15.70
CA GLY A 55 -8.79 -1.49 -15.22
C GLY A 55 -8.57 -1.22 -13.74
N ALA A 56 -8.84 -0.01 -13.26
CA ALA A 56 -8.87 0.26 -11.83
C ALA A 56 -9.75 -0.79 -11.14
N ALA A 57 -9.13 -1.78 -10.48
CA ALA A 57 -9.86 -2.80 -9.76
C ALA A 57 -10.58 -2.08 -8.62
N THR A 58 -11.88 -1.87 -8.77
CA THR A 58 -12.70 -1.31 -7.70
C THR A 58 -12.93 -2.47 -6.75
N TYR A 59 -12.16 -2.53 -5.67
CA TYR A 59 -12.29 -3.61 -4.71
C TYR A 59 -13.61 -3.48 -3.96
N VAL A 60 -14.41 -4.53 -3.98
CA VAL A 60 -15.72 -4.56 -3.31
C VAL A 60 -15.56 -5.32 -2.00
N VAL A 61 -15.64 -4.59 -0.89
CA VAL A 61 -15.58 -5.11 0.47
C VAL A 61 -16.95 -4.90 1.12
N ALA A 62 -17.53 -5.94 1.70
CA ALA A 62 -18.82 -5.84 2.37
C ALA A 62 -18.80 -4.79 3.51
N GLN A 63 -19.90 -4.04 3.68
CA GLN A 63 -19.94 -2.93 4.65
C GLN A 63 -19.74 -3.37 6.10
N ASP A 64 -20.20 -4.56 6.48
CA ASP A 64 -20.00 -5.12 7.81
C ASP A 64 -18.51 -5.38 8.10
N VAL A 65 -17.73 -5.75 7.07
CA VAL A 65 -16.28 -5.92 7.15
C VAL A 65 -15.59 -4.57 7.32
N GLN A 66 -16.02 -3.57 6.54
CA GLN A 66 -15.54 -2.19 6.68
C GLN A 66 -15.83 -1.62 8.08
N ASP A 67 -17.04 -1.85 8.60
CA ASP A 67 -17.47 -1.42 9.94
C ASP A 67 -16.59 -2.03 11.02
N THR A 68 -16.43 -3.36 10.94
CA THR A 68 -15.65 -4.14 11.91
C THR A 68 -14.19 -3.71 11.90
N TYR A 69 -13.61 -3.53 10.71
CA TYR A 69 -12.23 -3.11 10.55
C TYR A 69 -11.98 -1.70 11.05
N TYR A 70 -12.82 -0.74 10.66
CA TYR A 70 -12.67 0.64 11.11
C TYR A 70 -12.84 0.78 12.63
N LYS A 71 -13.82 0.07 13.21
CA LYS A 71 -14.00 0.01 14.66
C LYS A 71 -12.77 -0.57 15.34
N ALA A 72 -12.19 -1.64 14.80
CA ALA A 72 -11.00 -2.28 15.35
C ALA A 72 -9.76 -1.36 15.29
N ILE A 73 -9.56 -0.60 14.20
CA ILE A 73 -8.50 0.44 14.16
C ILE A 73 -8.79 1.51 15.21
N CYS A 74 -10.04 1.96 15.31
CA CYS A 74 -10.40 3.04 16.22
C CYS A 74 -10.07 2.70 17.68
N ILE A 75 -10.58 1.57 18.17
CA ILE A 75 -10.48 1.18 19.59
C ILE A 75 -9.21 0.37 19.91
N GLY A 76 -8.55 -0.16 18.88
CA GLY A 76 -7.34 -0.96 19.04
C GLY A 76 -6.22 -0.18 19.72
N PRO A 77 -5.33 -0.83 20.48
CA PRO A 77 -4.23 -0.15 21.12
C PRO A 77 -3.21 0.33 20.07
N GLY A 78 -2.56 1.47 20.35
CA GLY A 78 -1.47 2.01 19.52
C GLY A 78 -0.33 1.02 19.26
N THR A 79 -0.10 0.10 20.20
CA THR A 79 0.91 -0.97 20.08
C THR A 79 0.56 -2.02 19.02
N LYS A 80 -0.70 -2.10 18.58
CA LYS A 80 -1.19 -2.99 17.50
C LYS A 80 -1.76 -2.20 16.33
N LEU A 81 -1.23 -1.00 16.07
CA LEU A 81 -1.63 -0.11 14.97
C LEU A 81 -3.03 0.52 15.10
N GLY A 82 -3.70 0.35 16.24
CA GLY A 82 -4.94 1.06 16.51
C GLY A 82 -4.69 2.50 16.98
N MET A 83 -5.76 3.28 17.12
CA MET A 83 -5.68 4.69 17.54
C MET A 83 -5.91 4.88 19.04
N GLY A 84 -6.41 3.86 19.76
CA GLY A 84 -6.78 3.96 21.18
C GLY A 84 -7.92 4.95 21.43
N GLY A 85 -8.75 5.20 20.42
CA GLY A 85 -9.88 6.12 20.47
C GLY A 85 -11.16 5.47 21.01
N THR A 86 -12.25 6.24 20.94
CA THR A 86 -13.60 5.78 21.26
C THR A 86 -14.46 5.76 20.00
N PHE A 87 -15.15 4.65 19.76
CA PHE A 87 -16.03 4.48 18.60
C PHE A 87 -17.50 4.68 18.97
N ASP A 88 -18.21 5.48 18.18
CA ASP A 88 -19.68 5.63 18.24
C ASP A 88 -20.33 4.79 17.12
N ASP A 89 -21.00 3.70 17.52
CA ASP A 89 -21.69 2.80 16.58
C ASP A 89 -22.89 3.46 15.87
N ALA A 90 -23.54 4.46 16.47
CA ALA A 90 -24.71 5.12 15.88
C ALA A 90 -24.32 6.06 14.74
N THR A 91 -23.21 6.76 14.88
CA THR A 91 -22.71 7.72 13.89
C THR A 91 -21.53 7.19 13.06
N LYS A 92 -21.08 5.95 13.32
CA LYS A 92 -19.90 5.32 12.70
C LYS A 92 -18.67 6.23 12.73
N THR A 93 -18.47 6.91 13.86
CA THR A 93 -17.43 7.92 14.04
C THR A 93 -16.44 7.47 15.10
N CYS A 94 -15.15 7.59 14.79
CA CYS A 94 -14.09 7.43 15.76
C CYS A 94 -13.68 8.79 16.34
N THR A 95 -13.55 8.88 17.65
CA THR A 95 -12.90 10.02 18.33
C THR A 95 -11.54 9.55 18.83
N ASP A 96 -10.46 10.11 18.29
CA ASP A 96 -9.10 9.76 18.70
C ASP A 96 -8.74 10.35 20.08
N PRO A 97 -7.59 9.99 20.68
CA PRO A 97 -7.16 10.54 21.97
C PRO A 97 -6.92 12.06 21.97
N SER A 98 -6.76 12.69 20.79
CA SER A 98 -6.65 14.14 20.65
C SER A 98 -8.01 14.85 20.60
N GLY A 99 -9.11 14.09 20.55
CA GLY A 99 -10.47 14.59 20.42
C GLY A 99 -10.91 14.82 18.98
N THR A 100 -10.09 14.44 17.99
CA THR A 100 -10.42 14.57 16.58
C THR A 100 -11.42 13.49 16.18
N LYS A 101 -12.50 13.90 15.50
CA LYS A 101 -13.55 13.00 15.03
C LYS A 101 -13.34 12.67 13.56
N THR A 102 -13.35 11.39 13.23
CA THR A 102 -13.27 10.89 11.85
C THR A 102 -14.42 9.93 11.60
N THR A 103 -15.14 10.10 10.50
CA THR A 103 -16.18 9.13 10.10
C THR A 103 -15.55 7.91 9.45
N GLN A 104 -16.23 6.76 9.47
CA GLN A 104 -15.77 5.56 8.77
C GLN A 104 -15.48 5.82 7.29
N ALA A 105 -16.39 6.49 6.59
CA ALA A 105 -16.22 6.78 5.16
C ALA A 105 -14.92 7.56 4.91
N GLN A 106 -14.60 8.54 5.76
CA GLN A 106 -13.34 9.28 5.67
C GLN A 106 -12.13 8.42 6.04
N GLY A 107 -12.24 7.61 7.09
CA GLY A 107 -11.16 6.76 7.57
C GLY A 107 -10.77 5.64 6.60
N LEU A 108 -11.72 5.15 5.81
CA LEU A 108 -11.49 4.09 4.82
C LEU A 108 -11.36 4.59 3.39
N ALA A 109 -11.60 5.87 3.12
CA ALA A 109 -11.58 6.43 1.76
C ALA A 109 -10.28 6.09 1.03
N ALA A 110 -9.13 6.35 1.66
CA ALA A 110 -7.82 6.10 1.06
C ALA A 110 -7.57 4.61 0.76
N LEU A 111 -8.01 3.71 1.65
CA LEU A 111 -7.87 2.27 1.44
C LEU A 111 -8.76 1.81 0.29
N LEU A 112 -10.05 2.17 0.30
CA LEU A 112 -11.03 1.66 -0.67
C LEU A 112 -10.93 2.31 -2.05
N SER A 113 -10.33 3.50 -2.15
CA SER A 113 -10.03 4.16 -3.43
C SER A 113 -8.62 3.87 -3.94
N SER A 114 -7.88 2.98 -3.29
CA SER A 114 -6.50 2.64 -3.67
C SER A 114 -6.43 1.99 -5.05
N THR A 115 -5.34 2.24 -5.77
CA THR A 115 -4.98 1.49 -6.98
C THR A 115 -4.71 0.02 -6.66
N PRO A 116 -4.69 -0.88 -7.67
CA PRO A 116 -4.37 -2.29 -7.44
C PRO A 116 -3.04 -2.53 -6.72
N ASP A 117 -1.99 -1.77 -7.05
CA ASP A 117 -0.68 -1.89 -6.40
C ASP A 117 -0.70 -1.40 -4.95
N GLU A 118 -1.39 -0.30 -4.67
CA GLU A 118 -1.58 0.21 -3.30
C GLU A 118 -2.43 -0.74 -2.45
N MET A 119 -3.46 -1.33 -3.03
CA MET A 119 -4.28 -2.34 -2.35
C MET A 119 -3.46 -3.60 -2.08
N ARG A 120 -2.63 -4.06 -3.04
CA ARG A 120 -1.71 -5.18 -2.82
C ARG A 120 -0.77 -4.89 -1.66
N SER A 121 -0.14 -3.71 -1.64
CA SER A 121 0.75 -3.30 -0.55
C SER A 121 0.03 -3.23 0.80
N SER A 122 -1.16 -2.64 0.84
CA SER A 122 -1.98 -2.57 2.06
C SER A 122 -2.38 -3.94 2.57
N THR A 123 -2.76 -4.85 1.67
CA THR A 123 -3.14 -6.23 2.00
C THR A 123 -1.94 -7.03 2.49
N GLN A 124 -0.79 -6.89 1.83
CA GLN A 124 0.48 -7.48 2.26
C GLN A 124 0.81 -7.04 3.69
N PHE A 125 0.75 -5.73 3.96
CA PHE A 125 0.98 -5.19 5.29
C PHE A 125 0.03 -5.83 6.31
N MET A 126 -1.26 -5.95 6.00
CA MET A 126 -2.21 -6.60 6.91
C MET A 126 -1.83 -8.06 7.21
N VAL A 127 -1.53 -8.85 6.18
CA VAL A 127 -1.18 -10.28 6.31
C VAL A 127 0.12 -10.45 7.12
N VAL A 128 1.13 -9.64 6.84
CA VAL A 128 2.43 -9.68 7.55
C VAL A 128 2.24 -9.33 9.03
N GLN A 129 1.47 -8.28 9.34
CA GLN A 129 1.25 -7.84 10.71
C GLN A 129 0.43 -8.85 11.53
N VAL A 130 -0.54 -9.53 10.91
CA VAL A 130 -1.28 -10.63 11.55
C VAL A 130 -0.34 -11.80 11.91
N GLY A 131 0.71 -12.02 11.12
CA GLY A 131 1.76 -13.03 11.40
C GLY A 131 1.27 -14.47 11.33
N LYS A 132 0.10 -14.72 10.70
CA LYS A 132 -0.51 -16.03 10.52
C LYS A 132 -1.12 -16.13 9.12
N PRO A 133 -1.28 -17.36 8.57
CA PRO A 133 -1.94 -17.55 7.29
C PRO A 133 -3.35 -16.95 7.28
N VAL A 134 -3.65 -16.13 6.26
CA VAL A 134 -4.98 -15.57 6.00
C VAL A 134 -5.58 -16.32 4.82
N THR A 135 -6.77 -16.87 4.99
CA THR A 135 -7.43 -17.68 3.94
C THR A 135 -7.70 -16.84 2.70
N GLY A 136 -7.41 -17.41 1.52
CA GLY A 136 -7.61 -16.73 0.24
C GLY A 136 -6.56 -15.66 -0.07
N CYS A 137 -5.59 -15.43 0.82
CA CYS A 137 -4.49 -14.50 0.59
C CYS A 137 -3.15 -15.22 0.36
N PRO A 138 -2.27 -14.61 -0.44
CA PRO A 138 -0.87 -15.02 -0.51
C PRO A 138 -0.18 -14.95 0.85
N THR A 139 0.82 -15.79 1.04
CA THR A 139 1.74 -15.73 2.17
C THR A 139 2.68 -14.52 2.03
N ALA A 140 3.31 -14.13 3.14
CA ALA A 140 4.28 -13.03 3.16
C ALA A 140 5.43 -13.20 2.14
N ASP A 141 5.87 -14.45 1.93
CA ASP A 141 6.93 -14.77 0.97
C ASP A 141 6.43 -14.64 -0.48
N GLU A 142 5.20 -15.08 -0.77
CA GLU A 142 4.61 -14.99 -2.11
C GLU A 142 4.43 -13.54 -2.56
N TYR A 143 4.07 -12.61 -1.66
CA TYR A 143 3.98 -11.18 -1.98
C TYR A 143 5.30 -10.58 -2.51
N ASN A 144 6.45 -11.16 -2.15
CA ASN A 144 7.77 -10.64 -2.53
C ASN A 144 8.42 -11.42 -3.69
N THR A 145 7.93 -12.63 -3.98
CA THR A 145 8.58 -13.57 -4.90
C THR A 145 7.77 -13.86 -6.16
N VAL A 146 6.45 -13.72 -6.11
CA VAL A 146 5.57 -13.93 -7.26
C VAL A 146 5.46 -12.63 -8.04
N ALA A 147 6.05 -12.60 -9.24
CA ALA A 147 5.84 -11.52 -10.19
C ALA A 147 4.35 -11.44 -10.59
N ASP A 148 3.85 -10.22 -10.77
CA ASP A 148 2.48 -9.94 -11.23
C ASP A 148 1.35 -10.50 -10.34
N LEU A 149 1.65 -10.70 -9.05
CA LEU A 149 0.68 -11.14 -8.06
C LEU A 149 -0.50 -10.17 -7.97
N THR A 150 -1.69 -10.70 -8.26
CA THR A 150 -2.96 -9.98 -8.23
C THR A 150 -3.75 -10.33 -6.97
N ILE A 151 -4.32 -9.31 -6.31
CA ILE A 151 -5.14 -9.50 -5.11
C ILE A 151 -6.62 -9.54 -5.49
N THR A 152 -7.36 -10.43 -4.84
CA THR A 152 -8.81 -10.59 -5.02
C THR A 152 -9.58 -9.83 -3.93
N ASN A 153 -10.85 -9.51 -4.20
CA ASN A 153 -11.76 -8.95 -3.19
C ASN A 153 -11.83 -9.83 -1.94
N GLU A 154 -11.90 -11.15 -2.13
CA GLU A 154 -11.93 -12.12 -1.02
C GLU A 154 -10.68 -12.00 -0.14
N CYS A 155 -9.50 -11.87 -0.73
CA CYS A 155 -8.28 -11.67 0.06
C CYS A 155 -8.33 -10.34 0.83
N VAL A 156 -8.72 -9.24 0.20
CA VAL A 156 -8.85 -7.94 0.89
C VAL A 156 -9.80 -8.07 2.09
N GLU A 157 -10.97 -8.68 1.91
CA GLU A 157 -11.92 -8.88 2.99
C GLU A 157 -11.36 -9.75 4.12
N ASN A 158 -10.73 -10.88 3.79
CA ASN A 158 -10.18 -11.80 4.78
C ASN A 158 -8.98 -11.20 5.52
N ALA A 159 -8.16 -10.40 4.84
CA ALA A 159 -7.08 -9.64 5.46
C ALA A 159 -7.62 -8.58 6.43
N MET A 160 -8.65 -7.82 6.04
CA MET A 160 -9.32 -6.86 6.92
C MET A 160 -9.94 -7.55 8.14
N LYS A 161 -10.63 -8.67 7.96
CA LYS A 161 -11.18 -9.47 9.07
C LYS A 161 -10.09 -9.96 10.01
N ALA A 162 -9.02 -10.56 9.48
CA ALA A 162 -7.91 -11.07 10.27
C ALA A 162 -7.19 -9.96 11.04
N MET A 163 -6.94 -8.82 10.40
CA MET A 163 -6.34 -7.65 11.03
C MET A 163 -7.25 -7.08 12.12
N SER A 164 -8.57 -7.04 11.91
CA SER A 164 -9.54 -6.62 12.95
C SER A 164 -9.44 -7.47 14.21
N VAL A 165 -9.32 -8.78 14.04
CA VAL A 165 -9.12 -9.73 15.16
C VAL A 165 -7.76 -9.50 15.82
N PHE A 166 -6.70 -9.28 15.03
CA PHE A 166 -5.38 -8.97 15.57
C PHE A 166 -5.39 -7.71 16.43
N MET A 167 -5.97 -6.61 15.95
CA MET A 167 -6.03 -5.32 16.67
C MET A 167 -6.84 -5.39 17.97
N THR A 168 -7.87 -6.25 18.02
CA THR A 168 -8.74 -6.41 19.19
C THR A 168 -8.32 -7.54 20.13
N SER A 169 -7.35 -8.36 19.73
CA SER A 169 -6.77 -9.38 20.59
C SER A 169 -6.06 -8.74 21.79
N LYS A 170 -6.06 -9.42 22.94
CA LYS A 170 -5.35 -8.97 24.15
C LYS A 170 -3.85 -9.18 24.03
#